data_AF-A0A369I9V2-F1
#
_entry.id   AF-A0A369I9V2-F1
#
_cell.length_a   1.000
_cell.length_b   1.000
_cell.length_c   1.000
_cell.angle_alpha   90.00
_cell.angle_beta   90.00
_cell.angle_gamma   90.00
#
_symmetry.space_group_name_H-M   'P 1'
#
loop_
_entity.id
_entity.type
_entity.pdbx_description
1 polymer ?
#
loop_
_entity_poly.entity_id
_entity_poly.type
_entity_poly.pdbx_seq_one_letter_code
_entity_poly.pdbx_strand_id
1 'polypeptide(L)' 'MELVTQTTLQKIVNEYEERTALKFKPDERFYERIEINPKRFWQLVKGKKRPTYDEAVNLTKYFDLPLTDLF' A
#
# COMPACT_ATOMS: atom_id res chain seq x y z
N MET A 1 -15.23 18.52 -10.31
CA MET A 1 -14.96 17.14 -9.88
C MET A 1 -13.60 17.15 -9.22
N GLU A 2 -13.54 16.93 -7.91
CA GLU A 2 -12.25 16.75 -7.23
C GLU A 2 -11.62 15.46 -7.76
N LEU A 3 -10.46 15.57 -8.41
CA LEU A 3 -9.66 14.41 -8.76
C LEU A 3 -9.14 13.84 -7.44
N VAL A 4 -9.79 12.79 -6.92
CA VAL A 4 -9.26 12.06 -5.78
C VAL A 4 -7.99 11.38 -6.25
N THR A 5 -6.84 11.97 -5.93
CA THR A 5 -5.54 11.42 -6.32
C THR A 5 -5.37 10.06 -5.65
N GLN A 6 -5.43 9.00 -6.46
CA GLN A 6 -5.21 7.62 -6.02
C GLN A 6 -3.75 7.48 -5.55
N THR A 7 -3.53 6.84 -4.40
CA THR A 7 -2.17 6.52 -3.94
C THR A 7 -1.59 5.35 -4.73
N THR A 8 -0.27 5.26 -4.84
CA THR A 8 0.42 4.11 -5.45
C THR A 8 0.00 2.79 -4.79
N LEU A 9 -0.14 2.76 -3.46
CA LEU A 9 -0.62 1.56 -2.75
C LEU A 9 -2.07 1.22 -3.12
N GLN A 10 -2.94 2.22 -3.30
CA GLN A 10 -4.29 2.00 -3.78
C GLN A 10 -4.31 1.46 -5.21
N LYS A 11 -3.39 1.92 -6.07
CA LYS A 11 -3.23 1.39 -7.41
C LYS A 11 -2.84 -0.09 -7.38
N ILE A 12 -1.83 -0.47 -6.60
CA ILE A 12 -1.41 -1.88 -6.44
C ILE A 12 -2.56 -2.76 -5.94
N VAL A 13 -3.28 -2.31 -4.91
CA VAL A 13 -4.42 -3.05 -4.36
C VAL A 13 -5.48 -3.25 -5.45
N ASN A 14 -5.84 -2.20 -6.18
CA ASN A 14 -6.83 -2.30 -7.26
C ASN A 14 -6.37 -3.23 -8.39
N GLU A 15 -5.12 -3.12 -8.84
CA GLU A 15 -4.55 -3.98 -9.88
C GLU A 15 -4.56 -5.46 -9.48
N TYR A 16 -4.25 -5.77 -8.20
CA TYR A 16 -4.38 -7.12 -7.68
C TYR A 16 -5.83 -7.61 -7.74
N GLU A 17 -6.79 -6.80 -7.27
CA GLU A 17 -8.20 -7.20 -7.24
C GLU A 17 -8.77 -7.38 -8.66
N GLU A 18 -8.39 -6.52 -9.60
CA GLU A 18 -8.79 -6.61 -11.01
C GLU A 18 -8.23 -7.86 -11.69
N ARG A 19 -6.94 -8.16 -11.47
CA ARG A 19 -6.28 -9.33 -12.08
C ARG A 19 -6.77 -10.66 -11.53
N THR A 20 -7.14 -10.71 -10.25
CA THR A 20 -7.49 -11.96 -9.56
C THR A 20 -8.99 -12.16 -9.41
N ALA A 21 -9.81 -11.11 -9.61
CA ALA A 21 -11.21 -11.06 -9.20
C ALA A 21 -11.44 -11.38 -7.71
N LEU A 22 -10.39 -11.26 -6.88
CA LEU A 22 -10.43 -11.50 -5.44
C LEU A 22 -10.17 -10.20 -4.69
N LYS A 23 -10.72 -10.08 -3.48
CA LYS A 23 -10.38 -8.96 -2.60
C LYS A 23 -8.97 -9.09 -2.04
N PHE A 24 -8.23 -7.98 -2.00
CA PHE A 24 -6.90 -7.94 -1.38
C PHE A 24 -7.06 -8.09 0.13
N LYS A 25 -6.75 -9.30 0.62
CA LYS A 25 -6.86 -9.69 2.03
C LYS A 25 -5.48 -10.12 2.54
N PRO A 26 -4.59 -9.17 2.85
CA PRO A 26 -3.29 -9.48 3.43
C PRO A 26 -3.46 -10.15 4.80
N ASP A 27 -2.58 -11.10 5.08
CA ASP A 27 -2.53 -11.87 6.32
C ASP A 27 -1.52 -11.29 7.32
N GLU A 28 -1.36 -11.94 8.46
CA GLU A 28 -0.40 -11.52 9.50
C GLU A 28 1.04 -11.50 8.97
N ARG A 29 1.42 -12.48 8.14
CA ARG A 29 2.76 -12.57 7.53
C ARG A 29 3.08 -11.38 6.64
N PHE A 30 2.08 -10.86 5.91
CA PHE A 30 2.24 -9.62 5.16
C PHE A 30 2.62 -8.48 6.11
N TYR A 31 1.86 -8.27 7.18
CA TYR A 31 2.07 -7.17 8.12
C TYR A 31 3.38 -7.28 8.90
N GLU A 32 3.81 -8.50 9.25
CA GLU A 32 5.13 -8.77 9.82
C GLU A 32 6.25 -8.36 8.87
N ARG A 33 6.12 -8.65 7.57
CA ARG A 33 7.17 -8.34 6.57
C ARG A 33 7.32 -6.85 6.29
N ILE A 34 6.22 -6.10 6.31
CA ILE A 34 6.26 -4.65 6.06
C ILE A 34 6.39 -3.84 7.36
N GLU A 35 6.38 -4.51 8.50
CA GLU A 35 6.53 -3.94 9.85
C GLU A 35 5.50 -2.85 10.17
N ILE A 36 4.28 -2.96 9.62
CA ILE A 36 3.16 -2.07 9.97
C ILE A 36 1.89 -2.85 10.27
N ASN A 37 1.09 -2.33 11.20
CA ASN A 37 -0.18 -2.93 11.55
C ASN A 37 -1.26 -2.73 10.46
N PRO A 38 -2.33 -3.54 10.45
CA PRO A 38 -3.40 -3.45 9.45
C PRO A 38 -4.02 -2.07 9.30
N LYS A 39 -4.30 -1.41 10.43
CA LYS A 39 -4.92 -0.08 10.44
C LYS A 39 -4.02 0.94 9.74
N ARG A 40 -2.71 0.90 9.99
CA ARG A 40 -1.71 1.79 9.40
C ARG A 40 -1.65 1.58 7.90
N PHE A 41 -1.53 0.34 7.43
CA PHE A 41 -1.52 0.03 6.00
C PHE A 41 -2.74 0.62 5.27
N TRP A 42 -3.95 0.41 5.78
CA TRP A 42 -5.15 0.94 5.14
C TRP A 42 -5.28 2.47 5.20
N GLN A 43 -4.65 3.14 6.17
CA GLN A 43 -4.56 4.60 6.16
C GLN A 43 -3.65 5.10 5.04
N LEU A 44 -2.54 4.40 4.76
CA LEU A 44 -1.62 4.71 3.67
C LEU A 44 -2.29 4.46 2.31
N VAL A 45 -2.91 3.29 2.12
CA VAL A 45 -3.69 2.97 0.91
C VAL A 45 -4.72 4.05 0.61
N LYS A 46 -5.49 4.49 1.62
CA LYS A 46 -6.55 5.50 1.44
C LYS A 46 -6.04 6.95 1.38
N GLY A 47 -4.72 7.17 1.37
CA GLY A 47 -4.11 8.51 1.35
C GLY A 47 -4.41 9.34 2.60
N LYS A 48 -4.89 8.73 3.69
CA LYS A 48 -5.22 9.43 4.94
C LYS A 48 -3.98 9.86 5.72
N LYS A 49 -2.85 9.19 5.47
CA LYS A 49 -1.55 9.43 6.10
C LYS A 49 -0.46 9.24 5.04
N ARG A 50 0.64 9.95 5.21
CA ARG A 50 1.87 9.70 4.46
C ARG A 50 2.69 8.61 5.17
N PRO A 51 3.42 7.78 4.42
CA PRO A 51 4.36 6.82 5.00
C PRO A 51 5.52 7.58 5.65
N THR A 52 6.10 7.00 6.71
CA THR A 52 7.46 7.38 7.13
C THR A 52 8.47 6.84 6.11
N TYR A 53 9.73 7.27 6.23
CA TYR A 53 10.80 6.74 5.39
C TYR A 53 10.94 5.20 5.53
N ASP A 54 10.97 4.69 6.76
CA ASP A 54 11.11 3.26 7.02
C ASP A 54 9.92 2.45 6.49
N GLU A 55 8.69 2.94 6.69
CA GLU A 55 7.49 2.33 6.13
C GLU A 55 7.54 2.30 4.60
N ALA A 56 8.00 3.39 3.98
CA ALA A 56 8.12 3.47 2.53
C ALA A 56 9.13 2.45 2.01
N VAL A 57 10.32 2.35 2.64
CA VAL A 57 11.36 1.36 2.29
C VAL A 57 10.83 -0.07 2.38
N ASN A 58 10.13 -0.41 3.47
CA ASN A 58 9.60 -1.76 3.66
C ASN A 58 8.49 -2.09 2.63
N LEU A 59 7.60 -1.14 2.37
CA LEU A 59 6.53 -1.30 1.38
C LEU A 59 7.08 -1.43 -0.04
N THR A 60 8.03 -0.57 -0.43
CA THR A 60 8.62 -0.62 -1.77
C THR A 60 9.43 -1.88 -1.98
N LYS A 61 10.13 -2.38 -0.95
CA LYS A 61 10.83 -3.66 -1.01
C LYS A 61 9.86 -4.84 -1.15
N TYR A 62 8.71 -4.81 -0.47
CA TYR A 62 7.72 -5.89 -0.56
C TYR A 62 7.02 -5.93 -1.93
N PHE A 63 6.66 -4.76 -2.47
CA PHE A 63 5.94 -4.64 -3.74
C PHE A 63 6.84 -4.50 -4.97
N ASP A 64 8.16 -4.51 -4.77
CA ASP A 64 9.17 -4.30 -5.82
C ASP A 64 8.96 -2.99 -6.61
N LEU A 65 8.94 -1.87 -5.88
CA LEU A 65 8.72 -0.52 -6.41
C LEU A 65 9.91 0.41 -6.16
N PRO A 66 10.07 1.47 -6.97
CA PRO A 66 10.94 2.60 -6.62
C PRO A 66 10.44 3.33 -5.38
N LEU A 67 11.36 3.73 -4.48
CA LEU A 67 11.01 4.48 -3.26
C LEU A 67 10.30 5.81 -3.56
N THR A 68 10.62 6.44 -4.69
CA THR A 68 10.00 7.68 -5.17
C THR A 68 8.50 7.56 -5.38
N ASP A 69 7.98 6.35 -5.61
CA ASP A 69 6.57 6.14 -5.92
C ASP A 69 5.67 6.25 -4.68
N LEU A 70 6.24 6.35 -3.48
CA LEU A 70 5.51 6.53 -2.23
C LEU A 70 5.54 7.96 -1.65
N PHE A 71 6.14 8.94 -2.36
CA PHE A 71 6.28 10.33 -1.91
C PHE A 71 5.62 11.35 -2.83
#